data_AF-A0A1V6II00-F1
#
_entry.id   AF-A0A1V6II00-F1
#
_cell.length_a   1.000
_cell.length_b   1.000
_cell.length_c   1.000
_cell.angle_alpha   90.00
_cell.angle_beta   90.00
_cell.angle_gamma   90.00
#
_symmetry.space_group_name_H-M   'P 1'
#
loop_
_entity.id
_entity.type
_entity.pdbx_description
1 polymer ?
#
loop_
_entity_poly.entity_id
_entity_poly.type
_entity_poly.pdbx_seq_one_letter_code
_entity_poly.pdbx_strand_id
1 'polypeptide(L)'
;MVKLTKTNSEIVEHELANDISYPQKAKKICEELIKRNNDFSSETFNIIIHRIAIENSTRSSKKTIDLLTDFALNSENQFLQRVKKGDLTLVDDITDYLFKNNNRRDKSLASKVCRYLNEWLFDKDDFTINDSVVRKVLPYYLAYYKIEKHYWANKNLDKLTYVEFFAIFEKIKEKLPELTRHELDHLLWYSYKNDNIRSTIAASLAKHL
;
A
#
# COMPACT_ATOMS: atom_id res chain seq x y z
N MET A 1 14.96 -14.59 -6.13
CA MET A 1 13.97 -13.61 -6.64
C MET A 1 12.65 -14.34 -6.71
N VAL A 2 11.59 -13.71 -6.26
CA VAL A 2 10.33 -14.41 -5.98
C VAL A 2 9.52 -14.49 -7.27
N LYS A 3 9.09 -15.70 -7.64
CA LYS A 3 8.13 -15.84 -8.75
C LYS A 3 6.79 -15.25 -8.30
N LEU A 4 6.17 -14.38 -9.09
CA LEU A 4 4.87 -13.82 -8.73
C LEU A 4 3.79 -14.85 -9.10
N THR A 5 3.40 -15.68 -8.13
CA THR A 5 2.39 -16.74 -8.29
C THR A 5 1.50 -16.80 -7.06
N LYS A 6 0.29 -17.35 -7.25
CA LYS A 6 -0.64 -17.57 -6.15
C LYS A 6 -0.04 -18.41 -5.01
N THR A 7 0.66 -19.50 -5.35
CA THR A 7 1.35 -20.35 -4.36
C THR A 7 2.37 -19.58 -3.53
N ASN A 8 3.17 -18.72 -4.17
CA ASN A 8 4.14 -17.90 -3.43
C ASN A 8 3.44 -16.84 -2.58
N SER A 9 2.30 -16.32 -3.04
CA SER A 9 1.48 -15.43 -2.24
C SER A 9 0.94 -16.14 -0.99
N GLU A 10 0.42 -17.35 -1.13
CA GLU A 10 -0.09 -18.15 0.00
C GLU A 10 1.00 -18.42 1.04
N ILE A 11 2.24 -18.68 0.59
CA ILE A 11 3.39 -18.81 1.49
C ILE A 11 3.63 -17.49 2.24
N VAL A 12 3.67 -16.36 1.53
CA VAL A 12 3.87 -15.04 2.17
C VAL A 12 2.77 -14.76 3.19
N GLU A 13 1.50 -14.93 2.84
CA GLU A 13 0.38 -14.69 3.76
C GLU A 13 0.41 -15.62 4.98
N HIS A 14 0.78 -16.89 4.79
CA HIS A 14 0.93 -17.84 5.88
C HIS A 14 2.03 -17.43 6.85
N GLU A 15 3.21 -17.03 6.35
CA GLU A 15 4.32 -16.58 7.18
C GLU A 15 3.97 -15.29 7.93
N LEU A 16 3.25 -14.36 7.29
CA LEU A 16 2.79 -13.11 7.94
C LEU A 16 1.75 -13.35 9.03
N ALA A 17 0.82 -14.29 8.82
CA ALA A 17 -0.18 -14.64 9.82
C ALA A 17 0.44 -15.27 11.08
N ASN A 18 1.59 -15.94 10.93
CA ASN A 18 2.28 -16.62 12.03
C ASN A 18 3.40 -15.80 12.67
N ASP A 19 3.76 -14.65 12.12
CA ASP A 19 4.77 -13.77 12.70
C ASP A 19 4.20 -12.96 13.86
N ILE A 20 4.60 -13.34 15.08
CA ILE A 20 4.25 -12.67 16.33
C ILE A 20 4.67 -11.18 16.31
N SER A 21 5.68 -10.83 15.52
CA SER A 21 6.18 -9.47 15.37
C SER A 21 5.48 -8.64 14.29
N TYR A 22 4.69 -9.27 13.40
CA TYR A 22 3.92 -8.58 12.35
C TYR A 22 2.54 -8.17 12.91
N PRO A 23 2.36 -6.90 13.35
CA PRO A 23 1.17 -6.53 14.07
C PRO A 23 0.05 -6.23 13.07
N GLN A 24 -1.05 -6.98 13.08
CA GLN A 24 -2.31 -6.56 12.45
C GLN A 24 -3.12 -5.62 13.37
N LYS A 25 -2.44 -4.72 14.11
CA LYS A 25 -3.12 -3.91 15.12
C LYS A 25 -3.93 -2.81 14.46
N ALA A 26 -3.47 -2.22 13.36
CA ALA A 26 -4.23 -1.22 12.62
C ALA A 26 -5.60 -1.75 12.15
N LYS A 27 -5.63 -2.93 11.53
CA LYS A 27 -6.87 -3.56 11.05
C LYS A 27 -7.85 -3.81 12.20
N LYS A 28 -7.38 -4.43 13.29
CA LYS A 28 -8.22 -4.72 14.47
C LYS A 28 -8.78 -3.45 15.11
N ILE A 29 -7.97 -2.41 15.23
CA ILE A 29 -8.40 -1.10 15.76
C ILE A 29 -9.45 -0.47 14.82
N CYS A 30 -9.23 -0.55 13.51
CA CYS A 30 -10.17 -0.04 12.52
C CYS A 30 -11.53 -0.77 12.57
N GLU A 31 -11.50 -2.10 12.64
CA GLU A 31 -12.72 -2.91 12.78
C GLU A 31 -13.46 -2.62 14.09
N GLU A 32 -12.75 -2.48 15.20
CA GLU A 32 -13.36 -2.17 16.50
C GLU A 32 -13.94 -0.76 16.54
N LEU A 33 -13.14 0.26 16.25
CA LEU A 33 -13.56 1.65 16.44
C LEU A 33 -14.50 2.12 15.34
N ILE A 34 -14.20 1.82 14.07
CA ILE A 34 -15.03 2.29 12.95
C ILE A 34 -16.18 1.34 12.67
N LYS A 35 -15.92 0.04 12.40
CA LYS A 35 -17.00 -0.87 11.98
C LYS A 35 -17.98 -1.19 13.11
N ARG A 36 -17.50 -1.45 14.33
CA ARG A 36 -18.37 -1.83 15.47
C ARG A 36 -18.90 -0.64 16.23
N ASN A 37 -18.04 0.32 16.55
CA ASN A 37 -18.41 1.45 17.39
C ASN A 37 -18.84 2.71 16.61
N ASN A 38 -18.71 2.69 15.27
CA ASN A 38 -19.09 3.80 14.39
C ASN A 38 -18.41 5.13 14.80
N ASP A 39 -17.19 5.04 15.34
CA ASP A 39 -16.40 6.18 15.78
C ASP A 39 -15.53 6.72 14.63
N PHE A 40 -15.90 7.90 14.14
CA PHE A 40 -15.17 8.63 13.10
C PHE A 40 -14.48 9.88 13.68
N SER A 41 -14.11 9.85 14.96
CA SER A 41 -13.39 10.95 15.61
C SER A 41 -11.97 11.15 15.07
N SER A 42 -11.43 12.33 15.30
CA SER A 42 -10.03 12.67 14.99
C SER A 42 -9.04 11.73 15.67
N GLU A 43 -9.30 11.38 16.94
CA GLU A 43 -8.46 10.43 17.67
C GLU A 43 -8.43 9.06 16.99
N THR A 44 -9.59 8.53 16.61
CA THR A 44 -9.69 7.23 15.94
C THR A 44 -8.97 7.21 14.59
N PHE A 45 -9.17 8.22 13.74
CA PHE A 45 -8.45 8.31 12.47
C PHE A 45 -6.94 8.46 12.68
N ASN A 46 -6.52 9.28 13.64
CA ASN A 46 -5.10 9.50 13.93
C ASN A 46 -4.41 8.20 14.36
N ILE A 47 -5.03 7.45 15.28
CA ILE A 47 -4.50 6.15 15.75
C ILE A 47 -4.38 5.18 14.58
N ILE A 48 -5.41 5.07 13.72
CA ILE A 48 -5.41 4.14 12.58
C ILE A 48 -4.32 4.52 11.58
N ILE A 49 -4.23 5.79 11.17
CA ILE A 49 -3.22 6.28 10.22
C ILE A 49 -1.80 6.07 10.79
N HIS A 50 -1.60 6.38 12.07
CA HIS A 50 -0.31 6.18 12.73
C HIS A 50 0.10 4.71 12.77
N ARG A 51 -0.84 3.80 13.06
CA ARG A 51 -0.59 2.36 13.05
C ARG A 51 -0.27 1.85 11.65
N ILE A 52 -1.02 2.28 10.62
CA ILE A 52 -0.71 1.99 9.21
C ILE A 52 0.72 2.41 8.89
N ALA A 53 1.14 3.61 9.31
CA ALA A 53 2.50 4.11 9.05
C ALA A 53 3.57 3.22 9.70
N ILE A 54 3.43 2.89 10.99
CA ILE A 54 4.40 2.08 11.75
C ILE A 54 4.48 0.66 11.21
N GLU A 55 3.34 -0.03 11.07
CA GLU A 55 3.27 -1.44 10.67
C GLU A 55 3.84 -1.65 9.26
N ASN A 56 3.73 -0.64 8.40
CA ASN A 56 4.21 -0.69 7.02
C ASN A 56 5.50 0.10 6.80
N SER A 57 6.33 0.19 7.84
CA SER A 57 7.69 0.75 7.82
C SER A 57 7.78 2.15 7.18
N THR A 58 6.73 2.96 7.33
CA THR A 58 6.65 4.30 6.74
C THR A 58 7.01 5.34 7.79
N ARG A 59 8.18 5.97 7.62
CA ARG A 59 8.69 7.01 8.55
C ARG A 59 8.04 8.36 8.26
N SER A 60 6.78 8.53 8.66
CA SER A 60 6.05 9.80 8.58
C SER A 60 6.11 10.55 9.90
N SER A 61 6.18 11.88 9.84
CA SER A 61 6.19 12.72 11.05
C SER A 61 4.81 12.77 11.69
N LYS A 62 4.73 13.01 13.01
CA LYS A 62 3.45 13.26 13.70
C LYS A 62 2.62 14.32 12.97
N LYS A 63 3.24 15.45 12.61
CA LYS A 63 2.58 16.52 11.84
C LYS A 63 1.99 16.04 10.51
N THR A 64 2.65 15.09 9.81
CA THR A 64 2.11 14.50 8.58
C THR A 64 0.86 13.67 8.85
N ILE A 65 0.85 12.90 9.94
CA ILE A 65 -0.28 12.08 10.35
C ILE A 65 -1.46 12.95 10.78
N ASP A 66 -1.20 14.01 11.55
CA ASP A 66 -2.22 14.97 11.99
C ASP A 66 -2.86 15.64 10.77
N LEU A 67 -2.06 16.13 9.83
CA LEU A 67 -2.59 16.74 8.59
C LEU A 67 -3.38 15.76 7.72
N LEU A 68 -2.97 14.50 7.64
CA LEU A 68 -3.73 13.49 6.90
C LEU A 68 -5.07 13.18 7.60
N THR A 69 -5.08 13.21 8.93
CA THR A 69 -6.29 13.09 9.75
C THR A 69 -7.24 14.27 9.47
N ASP A 70 -6.72 15.50 9.46
CA ASP A 70 -7.50 16.70 9.15
C ASP A 70 -8.07 16.64 7.72
N PHE A 71 -7.26 16.19 6.76
CA PHE A 71 -7.72 15.98 5.38
C PHE A 71 -8.86 14.97 5.31
N ALA A 72 -8.73 13.85 6.03
CA ALA A 72 -9.73 12.78 6.03
C ALA A 72 -11.06 13.20 6.68
N LEU A 73 -11.01 14.07 7.68
CA LEU A 73 -12.20 14.53 8.42
C LEU A 73 -12.84 15.79 7.88
N ASN A 74 -12.16 16.54 7.01
CA ASN A 74 -12.80 17.64 6.30
C ASN A 74 -13.87 17.10 5.35
N SER A 75 -15.13 17.48 5.58
CA SER A 75 -16.27 17.01 4.81
C SER A 75 -16.19 17.39 3.33
N GLU A 76 -15.53 18.48 2.95
CA GLU A 76 -15.38 18.88 1.55
C GLU A 76 -14.53 17.89 0.75
N ASN A 77 -13.59 17.20 1.40
CA ASN A 77 -12.71 16.23 0.75
C ASN A 77 -13.41 14.90 0.45
N GLN A 78 -14.55 14.61 1.08
CA GLN A 78 -15.33 13.38 0.88
C GLN A 78 -14.48 12.10 1.00
N PHE A 79 -13.49 12.11 1.89
CA PHE A 79 -12.40 11.13 1.92
C PHE A 79 -12.87 9.67 1.89
N LEU A 80 -13.70 9.24 2.84
CA LEU A 80 -14.17 7.85 2.90
C LEU A 80 -15.02 7.46 1.68
N GLN A 81 -15.80 8.39 1.10
CA GLN A 81 -16.58 8.12 -0.10
C GLN A 81 -15.66 7.91 -1.31
N ARG A 82 -14.59 8.69 -1.42
CA ARG A 82 -13.58 8.55 -2.47
C ARG A 82 -12.78 7.26 -2.31
N VAL A 83 -12.39 6.90 -1.08
CA VAL A 83 -11.79 5.59 -0.76
C VAL A 83 -12.73 4.46 -1.16
N LYS A 84 -14.02 4.53 -0.81
CA LYS A 84 -15.02 3.50 -1.19
C LYS A 84 -15.20 3.38 -2.70
N LYS A 85 -15.10 4.49 -3.44
CA LYS A 85 -15.26 4.53 -4.90
C LYS A 85 -14.01 4.07 -5.66
N GLY A 86 -12.88 3.89 -5.00
CA GLY A 86 -11.63 3.59 -5.68
C GLY A 86 -11.07 4.80 -6.45
N ASP A 87 -11.30 6.01 -5.95
CA ASP A 87 -10.84 7.22 -6.62
C ASP A 87 -9.31 7.36 -6.51
N LEU A 88 -8.62 7.04 -7.60
CA LEU A 88 -7.16 7.03 -7.67
C LEU A 88 -6.54 8.44 -7.54
N THR A 89 -7.28 9.51 -7.87
CA THR A 89 -6.71 10.87 -7.75
C THR A 89 -6.56 11.31 -6.30
N LEU A 90 -7.29 10.66 -5.37
CA LEU A 90 -7.27 10.94 -3.94
C LEU A 90 -5.85 10.90 -3.35
N VAL A 91 -5.00 9.98 -3.82
CA VAL A 91 -3.63 9.83 -3.31
C VAL A 91 -2.78 11.06 -3.63
N ASP A 92 -2.93 11.64 -4.82
CA ASP A 92 -2.20 12.85 -5.20
C ASP A 92 -2.79 14.09 -4.50
N ASP A 93 -4.12 14.18 -4.36
CA ASP A 93 -4.77 15.27 -3.61
C ASP A 93 -4.29 15.34 -2.16
N ILE A 94 -4.21 14.18 -1.48
CA ILE A 94 -3.62 14.07 -0.15
C ILE A 94 -2.16 14.55 -0.18
N THR A 95 -1.38 14.07 -1.15
CA THR A 95 0.05 14.40 -1.24
C THR A 95 0.28 15.89 -1.44
N ASP A 96 -0.56 16.55 -2.24
CA ASP A 96 -0.50 18.00 -2.48
C ASP A 96 -0.97 18.80 -1.27
N TYR A 97 -2.00 18.34 -0.56
CA TYR A 97 -2.42 18.92 0.72
C TYR A 97 -1.28 18.87 1.76
N LEU A 98 -0.61 17.72 1.90
CA LEU A 98 0.53 17.55 2.79
C LEU A 98 1.70 18.45 2.38
N PHE A 99 1.95 18.60 1.09
CA PHE A 99 2.99 19.49 0.57
C PHE A 99 2.70 20.95 0.90
N LYS A 100 1.47 21.41 0.68
CA LYS A 100 1.05 22.79 0.96
C LYS A 100 1.19 23.16 2.45
N ASN A 101 0.93 22.22 3.35
CA ASN A 101 0.88 22.47 4.79
C ASN A 101 2.14 22.04 5.57
N ASN A 102 3.01 21.21 4.97
CA ASN A 102 4.20 20.68 5.63
C ASN A 102 5.44 20.55 4.73
N ASN A 103 5.41 21.07 3.51
CA ASN A 103 6.50 20.95 2.53
C ASN A 103 7.01 19.51 2.33
N ARG A 104 6.11 18.52 2.51
CA ARG A 104 6.43 17.10 2.43
C ARG A 104 5.43 16.38 1.54
N ARG A 105 5.95 15.65 0.55
CA ARG A 105 5.17 14.78 -0.35
C ARG A 105 5.25 13.34 0.16
N ASP A 106 4.26 12.88 0.93
CA ASP A 106 4.25 11.53 1.51
C ASP A 106 3.29 10.58 0.76
N LYS A 107 3.57 10.37 -0.52
CA LYS A 107 2.78 9.49 -1.42
C LYS A 107 2.73 8.04 -0.95
N SER A 108 3.79 7.58 -0.28
CA SER A 108 3.83 6.25 0.35
C SER A 108 2.77 6.12 1.43
N LEU A 109 2.70 7.08 2.37
CA LEU A 109 1.67 7.02 3.41
C LEU A 109 0.27 7.17 2.81
N ALA A 110 0.08 8.13 1.89
CA ALA A 110 -1.22 8.38 1.27
C ALA A 110 -1.79 7.14 0.57
N SER A 111 -0.97 6.46 -0.24
CA SER A 111 -1.38 5.23 -0.94
C SER A 111 -1.66 4.07 0.03
N LYS A 112 -0.86 3.90 1.09
CA LYS A 112 -1.10 2.89 2.14
C LYS A 112 -2.43 3.13 2.84
N VAL A 113 -2.70 4.35 3.28
CA VAL A 113 -3.96 4.69 3.96
C VAL A 113 -5.16 4.44 3.05
N CYS A 114 -5.10 4.88 1.78
CA CYS A 114 -6.19 4.63 0.83
C CYS A 114 -6.38 3.12 0.59
N ARG A 115 -5.30 2.36 0.39
CA ARG A 115 -5.33 0.90 0.18
C ARG A 115 -5.96 0.18 1.36
N TYR A 116 -5.44 0.40 2.57
CA TYR A 116 -5.89 -0.34 3.75
C TYR A 116 -7.31 0.00 4.15
N LEU A 117 -7.72 1.27 4.08
CA LEU A 117 -9.11 1.63 4.37
C LEU A 117 -10.07 1.14 3.29
N ASN A 118 -9.67 1.11 2.01
CA ASN A 118 -10.46 0.51 0.93
C ASN A 118 -10.71 -0.98 1.19
N GLU A 119 -9.71 -1.71 1.67
CA GLU A 119 -9.87 -3.10 2.10
C GLU A 119 -10.72 -3.21 3.35
N TRP A 120 -10.29 -2.60 4.44
CA TRP A 120 -10.79 -2.94 5.77
C TRP A 120 -12.20 -2.43 5.99
N LEU A 121 -12.60 -1.33 5.36
CA LEU A 121 -13.93 -0.75 5.52
C LEU A 121 -14.92 -1.17 4.43
N PHE A 122 -14.43 -1.49 3.24
CA PHE A 122 -15.30 -1.69 2.07
C PHE A 122 -15.07 -3.02 1.35
N ASP A 123 -14.14 -3.86 1.83
CA ASP A 123 -13.79 -5.16 1.27
C ASP A 123 -13.40 -5.07 -0.22
N LYS A 124 -12.64 -4.02 -0.57
CA LYS A 124 -12.20 -3.70 -1.92
C LYS A 124 -10.68 -3.72 -2.09
N ASP A 125 -10.24 -3.78 -3.34
CA ASP A 125 -8.83 -3.85 -3.77
C ASP A 125 -8.54 -2.84 -4.89
N ASP A 126 -9.15 -1.65 -4.82
CA ASP A 126 -9.11 -0.64 -5.90
C ASP A 126 -7.80 0.14 -5.96
N PHE A 127 -6.99 0.09 -4.90
CA PHE A 127 -5.72 0.80 -4.78
C PHE A 127 -4.55 -0.18 -4.77
N THR A 128 -3.33 0.33 -4.98
CA THR A 128 -2.06 -0.35 -4.71
C THR A 128 -1.11 0.55 -3.91
N ILE A 129 -0.14 -0.02 -3.20
CA ILE A 129 0.83 0.75 -2.43
C ILE A 129 1.89 1.34 -3.37
N ASN A 130 2.13 2.65 -3.25
CA ASN A 130 3.15 3.37 -4.00
C ASN A 130 4.27 3.83 -3.05
N ASP A 131 5.08 2.88 -2.61
CA ASP A 131 6.26 3.15 -1.80
C ASP A 131 7.58 2.96 -2.55
N SER A 132 8.69 3.29 -1.87
CA SER A 132 10.01 3.25 -2.51
C SER A 132 10.50 1.83 -2.79
N VAL A 133 10.01 0.82 -2.08
CA VAL A 133 10.36 -0.58 -2.33
C VAL A 133 9.70 -1.04 -3.61
N VAL A 134 8.39 -0.84 -3.73
CA VAL A 134 7.63 -1.20 -4.92
C VAL A 134 8.22 -0.49 -6.14
N ARG A 135 8.44 0.82 -6.08
CA ARG A 135 9.03 1.57 -7.21
C ARG A 135 10.43 1.09 -7.62
N LYS A 136 11.25 0.59 -6.70
CA LYS A 136 12.57 0.03 -7.01
C LYS A 136 12.50 -1.33 -7.68
N VAL A 137 11.53 -2.16 -7.26
CA VAL A 137 11.42 -3.56 -7.70
C VAL A 137 10.57 -3.69 -8.97
N LEU A 138 9.59 -2.80 -9.17
CA LEU A 138 8.64 -2.86 -10.29
C LEU A 138 9.32 -2.94 -11.68
N PRO A 139 10.35 -2.13 -12.01
CA PRO A 139 11.04 -2.20 -13.31
C PRO A 139 11.57 -3.59 -13.65
N TYR A 140 12.05 -4.32 -12.64
CA TYR A 140 12.56 -5.67 -12.82
C TYR A 140 11.45 -6.61 -13.29
N TYR A 141 10.29 -6.61 -12.62
CA TYR A 141 9.18 -7.48 -13.00
C TYR A 141 8.52 -7.04 -14.31
N LEU A 142 8.48 -5.74 -14.60
CA LEU A 142 8.04 -5.23 -15.89
C LEU A 142 8.89 -5.82 -17.04
N ALA A 143 10.21 -5.90 -16.85
CA ALA A 143 11.10 -6.54 -17.81
C ALA A 143 10.92 -8.07 -17.85
N TYR A 144 10.85 -8.74 -16.69
CA TYR A 144 10.70 -10.20 -16.58
C TYR A 144 9.43 -10.71 -17.29
N TYR A 145 8.30 -10.03 -17.10
CA TYR A 145 7.03 -10.34 -17.76
C TYR A 145 6.90 -9.75 -19.17
N LYS A 146 7.99 -9.19 -19.72
CA LYS A 146 8.07 -8.63 -21.08
C LYS A 146 7.00 -7.56 -21.35
N ILE A 147 6.71 -6.71 -20.36
CA ILE A 147 5.84 -5.56 -20.53
C ILE A 147 6.52 -4.55 -21.45
N GLU A 148 5.77 -4.03 -22.43
CA GLU A 148 6.30 -3.14 -23.45
C GLU A 148 6.99 -1.92 -22.84
N LYS A 149 8.21 -1.65 -23.29
CA LYS A 149 9.09 -0.63 -22.70
C LYS A 149 8.51 0.79 -22.73
N HIS A 150 7.65 1.10 -23.71
CA HIS A 150 7.05 2.43 -23.86
C HIS A 150 6.18 2.82 -22.66
N TYR A 151 5.66 1.84 -21.89
CA TYR A 151 4.90 2.11 -20.67
C TYR A 151 5.77 2.63 -19.51
N TRP A 152 7.05 2.24 -19.42
CA TRP A 152 7.81 2.37 -18.17
C TRP A 152 9.31 2.72 -18.30
N ALA A 153 10.02 2.32 -19.36
CA ALA A 153 11.49 2.28 -19.38
C ALA A 153 12.17 3.66 -19.23
N ASN A 154 11.53 4.73 -19.71
CA ASN A 154 12.06 6.09 -19.64
C ASN A 154 11.35 6.96 -18.59
N LYS A 155 10.51 6.35 -17.74
CA LYS A 155 9.75 7.08 -16.71
C LYS A 155 10.50 7.07 -15.39
N ASN A 156 10.55 8.23 -14.74
CA ASN A 156 10.97 8.31 -13.35
C ASN A 156 9.76 7.97 -12.45
N LEU A 157 9.72 6.74 -11.94
CA LEU A 157 8.60 6.25 -11.13
C LEU A 157 8.36 7.09 -9.87
N ASP A 158 9.38 7.73 -9.30
CA ASP A 158 9.22 8.62 -8.14
C ASP A 158 8.48 9.93 -8.46
N LYS A 159 8.43 10.32 -9.74
CA LYS A 159 7.81 11.58 -10.19
C LYS A 159 6.41 11.40 -10.78
N LEU A 160 5.96 10.16 -11.00
CA LEU A 160 4.65 9.89 -11.57
C LEU A 160 3.53 10.31 -10.62
N THR A 161 2.42 10.76 -11.19
CA THR A 161 1.12 10.77 -10.49
C THR A 161 0.79 9.35 -10.03
N TYR A 162 -0.05 9.24 -9.02
CA TYR A 162 -0.51 7.94 -8.55
C TYR A 162 -1.27 7.19 -9.65
N VAL A 163 -2.08 7.88 -10.46
CA VAL A 163 -2.80 7.28 -11.60
C VAL A 163 -1.84 6.70 -12.64
N GLU A 164 -0.79 7.44 -13.01
CA GLU A 164 0.23 6.93 -13.94
C GLU A 164 1.00 5.74 -13.39
N PHE A 165 1.34 5.78 -12.10
CA PHE A 165 1.98 4.65 -11.42
C PHE A 165 1.06 3.42 -11.41
N PHE A 166 -0.20 3.62 -11.05
CA PHE A 166 -1.23 2.57 -11.02
C PHE A 166 -1.38 1.93 -12.39
N ALA A 167 -1.46 2.71 -13.47
CA ALA A 167 -1.56 2.20 -14.83
C ALA A 167 -0.37 1.31 -15.23
N ILE A 168 0.85 1.61 -14.75
CA ILE A 168 2.04 0.77 -14.97
C ILE A 168 1.96 -0.51 -14.12
N PHE A 169 1.56 -0.40 -12.85
CA PHE A 169 1.38 -1.54 -11.96
C PHE A 169 0.37 -2.54 -12.55
N GLU A 170 -0.72 -2.02 -13.12
CA GLU A 170 -1.75 -2.84 -13.78
C GLU A 170 -1.22 -3.65 -14.95
N LYS A 171 -0.18 -3.20 -15.66
CA LYS A 171 0.43 -3.99 -16.74
C LYS A 171 1.05 -5.30 -16.25
N ILE A 172 1.57 -5.33 -15.02
CA ILE A 172 1.99 -6.59 -14.39
C ILE A 172 0.77 -7.39 -13.93
N LYS A 173 -0.21 -6.72 -13.30
CA LYS A 173 -1.42 -7.37 -12.81
C LYS A 173 -2.22 -8.07 -13.93
N GLU A 174 -2.27 -7.51 -15.13
CA GLU A 174 -2.87 -8.08 -16.34
C GLU A 174 -2.23 -9.43 -16.72
N LYS A 175 -0.95 -9.67 -16.37
CA LYS A 175 -0.26 -10.95 -16.60
C LYS A 175 -0.51 -11.97 -15.48
N LEU A 176 -1.06 -11.52 -14.36
CA LEU A 176 -1.22 -12.28 -13.12
C LEU A 176 -2.67 -12.11 -12.59
N PRO A 177 -3.69 -12.49 -13.39
CA PRO A 177 -5.10 -12.26 -13.05
C PRO A 177 -5.52 -12.93 -11.73
N GLU A 178 -4.85 -14.02 -11.33
CA GLU A 178 -5.13 -14.81 -10.13
C GLU A 178 -4.70 -14.16 -8.80
N LEU A 179 -3.77 -13.21 -8.86
CA LEU A 179 -3.35 -12.45 -7.68
C LEU A 179 -4.32 -11.30 -7.41
N THR A 180 -4.45 -10.85 -6.17
CA THR A 180 -4.99 -9.50 -5.88
C THR A 180 -3.87 -8.45 -6.00
N ARG A 181 -4.20 -7.15 -6.00
CA ARG A 181 -3.17 -6.09 -5.93
C ARG A 181 -2.43 -6.13 -4.60
N HIS A 182 -3.11 -6.50 -3.53
CA HIS A 182 -2.49 -6.73 -2.22
C HIS A 182 -1.46 -7.84 -2.23
N GLU A 183 -1.83 -9.00 -2.77
CA GLU A 183 -0.94 -10.15 -2.91
C GLU A 183 0.27 -9.82 -3.78
N LEU A 184 0.03 -9.11 -4.89
CA LEU A 184 1.09 -8.62 -5.75
C LEU A 184 2.01 -7.63 -5.01
N ASP A 185 1.46 -6.67 -4.28
CA ASP A 185 2.25 -5.73 -3.47
C ASP A 185 3.14 -6.45 -2.45
N HIS A 186 2.56 -7.37 -1.66
CA HIS A 186 3.32 -8.18 -0.71
C HIS A 186 4.44 -8.96 -1.40
N LEU A 187 4.15 -9.65 -2.49
CA LEU A 187 5.18 -10.37 -3.24
C LEU A 187 6.31 -9.43 -3.72
N LEU A 188 5.99 -8.24 -4.24
CA LEU A 188 6.97 -7.24 -4.64
C LEU A 188 7.80 -6.74 -3.45
N TRP A 189 7.15 -6.48 -2.32
CA TRP A 189 7.78 -5.96 -1.11
C TRP A 189 8.71 -6.98 -0.46
N TYR A 190 8.29 -8.24 -0.36
CA TYR A 190 9.07 -9.35 0.20
C TYR A 190 10.12 -9.90 -0.78
N SER A 191 10.04 -9.53 -2.06
CA SER A 191 11.13 -9.75 -3.03
C SER A 191 12.39 -8.93 -2.71
N TYR A 192 12.23 -7.83 -1.96
CA TYR A 192 13.32 -6.91 -1.59
C TYR A 192 13.98 -7.36 -0.28
N LYS A 193 15.29 -7.63 -0.29
CA LYS A 193 16.02 -8.14 0.88
C LYS A 193 16.30 -7.03 1.91
N ASN A 194 15.84 -7.17 3.18
CA ASN A 194 16.54 -6.63 4.37
C ASN A 194 15.92 -6.89 5.78
N ASP A 195 15.24 -8.01 6.07
CA ASP A 195 14.91 -8.36 7.48
C ASP A 195 14.76 -9.87 7.72
N ASN A 196 14.54 -10.26 8.98
CA ASN A 196 14.45 -11.65 9.44
C ASN A 196 13.25 -12.38 8.85
N ILE A 197 12.05 -11.78 8.83
CA ILE A 197 10.86 -12.41 8.21
C ILE A 197 11.05 -12.60 6.71
N ARG A 198 11.64 -11.62 6.01
CA ARG A 198 12.02 -11.76 4.59
C ARG A 198 13.04 -12.86 4.38
N SER A 199 13.92 -13.11 5.35
CA SER A 199 14.89 -14.20 5.27
C SER A 199 14.20 -15.56 5.43
N THR A 200 13.23 -15.68 6.33
CA THR A 200 12.36 -16.86 6.46
C THR A 200 11.53 -17.08 5.20
N ILE A 201 10.81 -16.06 4.73
CA ILE A 201 10.02 -16.09 3.50
C ILE A 201 10.90 -16.46 2.31
N ALA A 202 12.08 -15.84 2.16
CA ALA A 202 13.00 -16.18 1.07
C ALA A 202 13.49 -17.63 1.15
N ALA A 203 13.74 -18.16 2.36
CA ALA A 203 14.10 -19.55 2.55
C ALA A 203 12.94 -20.51 2.23
N SER A 204 11.71 -20.18 2.66
CA SER A 204 10.50 -20.94 2.33
C SER A 204 10.26 -20.95 0.81
N LEU A 205 10.32 -19.79 0.16
CA LEU A 205 10.16 -19.66 -1.29
C LEU A 205 11.24 -20.42 -2.08
N ALA A 206 12.49 -20.47 -1.59
CA ALA A 206 13.57 -21.19 -2.24
C ALA A 206 13.38 -22.72 -2.26
N LYS A 207 12.57 -23.28 -1.36
CA LYS A 207 12.24 -24.71 -1.35
C LYS A 207 11.25 -25.11 -2.45
N HIS A 208 10.60 -24.12 -3.08
CA HIS A 208 9.57 -24.30 -4.10
C HIS A 208 9.98 -23.75 -5.49
N LEU A 209 11.26 -23.41 -5.66
CA LEU A 209 11.88 -23.08 -6.96
C LEU A 209 12.41 -24.34 -7.63
#